data_AF-A0ABD2QLF5-F1
#
_entry.id   AF-A0ABD2QLF5-F1
#
_cell.length_a   1.000
_cell.length_b   1.000
_cell.length_c   1.000
_cell.angle_alpha   90.00
_cell.angle_beta   90.00
_cell.angle_gamma   90.00
#
_symmetry.space_group_name_H-M   'P 1'
#
loop_
_entity.id
_entity.type
_entity.pdbx_description
1 polymer ?
#
loop_
_entity_poly.entity_id
_entity_poly.type
_entity_poly.pdbx_seq_one_letter_code
_entity_poly.pdbx_strand_id
1 'polypeptide(L)'
;MAEDDAKIRFSQVYVHVNENSLPSMFVQLNELRVDKEETRGHYWLQKARWVKFEENYDEVSKRFSDAHVSPLNFQDIADFQSLMQEHLIIVDCDEAITTTFEAMQKLVNSLYENGQIVDESHASFMFNLFMARRHHPEVKTQSKLDNQMFDDESKGNQVCFFKCLLDVKGFTMETAGESIAMEKVYGCRKIRFMPYRAYKSDSELFNVDLAGTFNTYAESCCVLTGKLNTLIKPMVALIRLDRPILEAGLVEVNIPVRFLFVCLGPTDNSEFGRCFAVMMKNRV
;
A
#
# COMPACT_ATOMS: atom_id res chain seq x y z
N MET A 1 46.19 -9.23 -21.78
CA MET A 1 45.50 -8.66 -22.95
C MET A 1 44.55 -9.75 -23.41
N ALA A 2 43.31 -9.78 -22.92
CA ALA A 2 42.19 -8.91 -23.36
C ALA A 2 41.97 -9.15 -24.87
N GLU A 3 40.87 -9.67 -25.39
CA GLU A 3 39.43 -9.65 -25.06
C GLU A 3 38.80 -10.95 -25.63
N ASP A 4 37.47 -11.12 -25.47
CA ASP A 4 36.60 -12.07 -26.22
C ASP A 4 36.09 -13.35 -25.56
N ASP A 5 35.85 -13.36 -24.24
CA ASP A 5 34.98 -14.35 -23.59
C ASP A 5 33.73 -13.71 -22.96
N ALA A 6 32.79 -13.25 -23.79
CA ALA A 6 31.42 -12.93 -23.37
C ALA A 6 30.42 -12.86 -24.54
N LYS A 7 30.35 -13.88 -25.39
CA LYS A 7 29.19 -14.12 -26.25
C LYS A 7 28.47 -15.38 -25.79
N ILE A 8 27.85 -15.30 -24.61
CA ILE A 8 26.85 -16.29 -24.20
C ILE A 8 25.60 -16.04 -25.04
N ARG A 9 25.26 -17.07 -25.81
CA ARG A 9 24.11 -17.17 -26.70
C ARG A 9 22.81 -16.98 -25.91
N PHE A 10 22.14 -15.85 -26.09
CA PHE A 10 20.71 -15.72 -25.83
C PHE A 10 19.94 -16.39 -26.98
N SER A 11 19.97 -17.72 -27.01
CA SER A 11 19.12 -18.50 -27.91
C SER A 11 17.89 -19.01 -27.14
N GLN A 12 16.76 -18.41 -27.46
CA GLN A 12 15.42 -19.03 -27.50
C GLN A 12 14.87 -19.61 -26.20
N VAL A 13 14.17 -18.75 -25.46
CA VAL A 13 12.80 -19.06 -24.99
C VAL A 13 11.94 -17.84 -25.30
N TYR A 14 11.65 -17.62 -26.59
CA TYR A 14 10.53 -16.76 -26.96
C TYR A 14 9.26 -17.58 -26.76
N VAL A 15 8.70 -17.52 -25.55
CA VAL A 15 7.26 -17.72 -25.41
C VAL A 15 6.63 -16.61 -26.26
N HIS A 16 5.68 -16.94 -27.14
CA HIS A 16 4.85 -15.95 -27.83
C HIS A 16 4.04 -15.18 -26.77
N VAL A 17 4.66 -14.18 -26.19
CA VAL A 17 4.05 -13.22 -25.28
C VAL A 17 3.40 -12.19 -26.20
N ASN A 18 2.16 -12.51 -26.59
CA ASN A 18 1.26 -11.64 -27.36
C ASN A 18 1.35 -10.20 -26.79
N GLU A 19 1.48 -9.16 -27.60
CA GLU A 19 1.65 -7.75 -27.12
C GLU A 19 0.51 -7.26 -26.17
N ASN A 20 -0.53 -8.08 -26.00
CA ASN A 20 -1.61 -7.97 -25.03
C ASN A 20 -1.38 -8.66 -23.66
N SER A 21 -0.20 -9.20 -23.36
CA SER A 21 -0.01 -10.15 -22.25
C SER A 21 0.58 -9.58 -20.95
N LEU A 22 0.97 -8.30 -20.91
CA LEU A 22 1.28 -7.69 -19.61
C LEU A 22 -0.02 -7.46 -18.85
N PRO A 23 -0.11 -7.91 -17.59
CA PRO A 23 -1.32 -7.77 -16.81
C PRO A 23 -1.72 -6.30 -16.72
N SER A 24 -3.02 -6.03 -16.89
CA SER A 24 -3.55 -4.68 -16.73
C SER A 24 -3.31 -4.27 -15.27
N MET A 25 -2.52 -3.23 -15.02
CA MET A 25 -2.29 -2.79 -13.65
C MET A 25 -3.48 -1.96 -13.16
N PHE A 26 -3.88 -2.03 -11.91
CA PHE A 26 -4.65 -0.99 -11.22
C PHE A 26 -3.70 -0.18 -10.34
N VAL A 27 -3.73 1.14 -10.35
CA VAL A 27 -2.88 1.93 -9.45
C VAL A 27 -3.77 2.78 -8.56
N GLN A 28 -3.52 2.76 -7.26
CA GLN A 28 -4.24 3.55 -6.28
C GLN A 28 -3.26 4.41 -5.49
N LEU A 29 -3.53 5.72 -5.45
CA LEU A 29 -2.80 6.67 -4.64
C LEU A 29 -3.55 6.96 -3.35
N ASN A 30 -2.86 6.77 -2.23
CA ASN A 30 -3.33 7.12 -0.90
C ASN A 30 -2.43 8.20 -0.30
N GLU A 31 -3.05 9.23 0.24
CA GLU A 31 -2.38 10.33 0.91
C GLU A 31 -2.49 10.18 2.43
N LEU A 32 -1.39 10.40 3.15
CA LEU A 32 -1.36 10.39 4.60
C LEU A 32 -2.14 11.58 5.15
N ARG A 33 -3.08 11.32 6.04
CA ARG A 33 -3.90 12.32 6.73
C ARG A 33 -3.81 12.13 8.23
N VAL A 34 -4.01 13.25 8.93
CA VAL A 34 -4.17 13.29 10.38
C VAL A 34 -5.64 13.55 10.67
N ASP A 35 -6.23 12.79 11.60
CA ASP A 35 -7.60 13.05 12.01
C ASP A 35 -7.70 14.40 12.73
N LYS A 36 -8.69 15.21 12.36
CA LYS A 36 -8.91 16.57 12.88
C LYS A 36 -9.32 16.57 14.36
N GLU A 37 -9.82 15.44 14.86
CA GLU A 37 -10.24 15.29 16.26
C GLU A 37 -9.09 14.89 17.20
N GLU A 38 -7.83 14.86 16.71
CA GLU A 38 -6.57 14.53 17.43
C GLU A 38 -6.53 13.17 18.16
N THR A 39 -7.65 12.47 18.26
CA THR A 39 -7.82 11.22 19.00
C THR A 39 -7.49 9.97 18.19
N ARG A 40 -7.50 10.05 16.85
CA ARG A 40 -7.45 8.86 15.96
C ARG A 40 -6.15 8.67 15.19
N GLY A 41 -5.15 9.50 15.45
CA GLY A 41 -3.84 9.39 14.82
C GLY A 41 -3.86 9.61 13.29
N HIS A 42 -2.98 8.89 12.60
CA HIS A 42 -2.82 8.98 11.15
C HIS A 42 -3.68 7.95 10.42
N TYR A 43 -4.14 8.27 9.22
CA TYR A 43 -4.83 7.35 8.31
C TYR A 43 -4.48 7.66 6.86
N TRP A 44 -4.73 6.71 5.96
CA TRP A 44 -4.50 6.82 4.53
C TRP A 44 -5.81 7.09 3.80
N LEU A 45 -5.92 8.23 3.13
CA LEU A 45 -7.08 8.57 2.31
C LEU A 45 -6.79 8.24 0.86
N GLN A 46 -7.64 7.45 0.20
CA GLN A 46 -7.56 7.31 -1.25
C GLN A 46 -7.83 8.67 -1.92
N LYS A 47 -6.85 9.17 -2.68
CA LYS A 47 -6.92 10.48 -3.35
C LYS A 47 -7.01 10.41 -4.86
N ALA A 48 -6.44 9.38 -5.46
CA ALA A 48 -6.51 9.19 -6.89
C ALA A 48 -6.42 7.71 -7.25
N ARG A 49 -6.86 7.37 -8.45
CA ARG A 49 -6.76 6.02 -9.00
C ARG A 49 -6.58 6.03 -10.51
N TRP A 50 -6.00 4.96 -11.03
CA TRP A 50 -5.80 4.76 -12.45
C TRP A 50 -6.24 3.36 -12.87
N VAL A 51 -7.16 3.29 -13.82
CA VAL A 51 -7.50 2.07 -14.60
C VAL A 51 -6.86 2.14 -15.98
N LYS A 52 -7.09 3.24 -16.68
CA LYS A 52 -6.38 3.65 -17.90
C LYS A 52 -6.07 5.14 -17.82
N PHE A 53 -7.09 5.88 -17.42
CA PHE A 53 -7.06 7.31 -17.12
C PHE A 53 -7.07 7.53 -15.60
N GLU A 54 -6.71 8.74 -15.20
CA GLU A 54 -6.73 9.21 -13.82
C GLU A 54 -8.15 9.61 -13.42
N GLU A 55 -8.52 9.26 -12.19
CA GLU A 55 -9.70 9.77 -11.50
C GLU A 55 -9.25 10.29 -10.12
N ASN A 56 -9.68 11.51 -9.77
CA ASN A 56 -9.27 12.19 -8.55
C ASN A 56 -10.44 12.29 -7.57
N TYR A 57 -10.21 11.96 -6.31
CA TYR A 57 -11.22 12.09 -5.26
C TYR A 57 -11.33 13.54 -4.77
N ASP A 58 -12.49 14.13 -4.99
CA ASP A 58 -12.87 15.43 -4.44
C ASP A 58 -13.54 15.25 -3.06
N GLU A 59 -12.84 15.72 -2.03
CA GLU A 59 -13.29 15.65 -0.65
C GLU A 59 -14.49 16.56 -0.36
N VAL A 60 -14.75 17.57 -1.20
CA VAL A 60 -15.88 18.50 -1.05
C VAL A 60 -17.15 17.87 -1.61
N SER A 61 -17.12 17.46 -2.89
CA SER A 61 -18.26 16.81 -3.52
C SER A 61 -18.47 15.35 -3.11
N LYS A 62 -17.47 14.74 -2.42
CA LYS A 62 -17.44 13.34 -1.99
C LYS A 62 -17.57 12.37 -3.17
N ARG A 63 -16.97 12.71 -4.30
CA ARG A 63 -17.01 11.91 -5.54
C ARG A 63 -15.66 11.90 -6.23
N PHE A 64 -15.41 10.86 -7.00
CA PHE A 64 -14.32 10.87 -7.98
C PHE A 64 -14.69 11.77 -9.17
N SER A 65 -13.69 12.44 -9.72
CA SER A 65 -13.79 13.16 -10.99
C SER A 65 -14.09 12.20 -12.13
N ASP A 66 -14.52 12.75 -13.27
CA ASP A 66 -14.50 11.99 -14.51
C ASP A 66 -13.06 11.57 -14.87
N ALA A 67 -12.96 10.45 -15.57
CA ALA A 67 -11.71 9.89 -16.06
C ALA A 67 -11.02 10.84 -17.05
N HIS A 68 -9.75 11.16 -16.82
CA HIS A 68 -8.97 12.08 -17.65
C HIS A 68 -7.50 11.65 -17.82
N VAL A 69 -6.83 12.18 -18.84
CA VAL A 69 -5.38 11.99 -19.01
C VAL A 69 -4.66 12.77 -17.91
N SER A 70 -3.72 12.12 -17.23
CA SER A 70 -2.91 12.73 -16.18
C SER A 70 -2.07 13.91 -16.70
N PRO A 71 -2.37 15.16 -16.29
CA PRO A 71 -1.44 16.25 -16.51
C PRO A 71 -0.32 16.14 -15.47
N LEU A 72 0.92 16.08 -15.93
CA LEU A 72 2.12 16.16 -15.10
C LEU A 72 2.97 17.35 -15.54
N ASN A 73 3.53 18.07 -14.57
CA ASN A 73 4.48 19.14 -14.84
C ASN A 73 5.88 18.54 -15.07
N PHE A 74 6.64 19.13 -16.01
CA PHE A 74 8.02 18.74 -16.25
C PHE A 74 8.90 18.90 -15.01
N GLN A 75 8.67 19.95 -14.22
CA GLN A 75 9.42 20.17 -12.98
C GLN A 75 9.18 19.04 -11.97
N ASP A 76 7.92 18.64 -11.78
CA ASP A 76 7.56 17.57 -10.84
C ASP A 76 8.19 16.23 -11.27
N ILE A 77 8.27 15.97 -12.58
CA ILE A 77 8.96 14.78 -13.12
C ILE A 77 10.47 14.84 -12.86
N ALA A 78 11.11 15.99 -13.09
CA ALA A 78 12.55 16.16 -12.88
C ALA A 78 12.93 16.06 -11.40
N ASP A 79 12.13 16.66 -10.52
CA ASP A 79 12.31 16.59 -9.07
C ASP A 79 12.05 15.16 -8.57
N PHE A 80 11.01 14.49 -9.09
CA PHE A 80 10.74 13.09 -8.82
C PHE A 80 11.92 12.18 -9.24
N GLN A 81 12.48 12.41 -10.42
CA GLN A 81 13.64 11.65 -10.89
C GLN A 81 14.84 11.83 -9.96
N SER A 82 15.13 13.07 -9.55
CA SER A 82 16.22 13.38 -8.63
C SER A 82 16.01 12.71 -7.26
N LEU A 83 14.78 12.78 -6.75
CA LEU A 83 14.37 12.12 -5.51
C LEU A 83 14.59 10.60 -5.57
N MET A 84 14.20 9.96 -6.68
CA MET A 84 14.36 8.52 -6.88
C MET A 84 15.84 8.13 -6.98
N GLN A 85 16.68 8.96 -7.60
CA GLN A 85 18.12 8.69 -7.71
C GLN A 85 18.83 8.76 -6.35
N GLU A 86 18.38 9.62 -5.45
CA GLU A 86 19.05 9.85 -4.15
C GLU A 86 18.51 8.96 -3.03
N HIS A 87 17.20 8.71 -2.99
CA HIS A 87 16.54 8.16 -1.79
C HIS A 87 15.81 6.83 -2.00
N LEU A 88 15.69 6.33 -3.24
CA LEU A 88 14.93 5.11 -3.49
C LEU A 88 15.62 3.88 -2.90
N ILE A 89 14.88 3.18 -2.04
CA ILE A 89 15.22 1.85 -1.57
C ILE A 89 14.29 0.85 -2.25
N ILE A 90 14.86 -0.14 -2.96
CA ILE A 90 14.09 -1.24 -3.54
C ILE A 90 14.11 -2.41 -2.57
N VAL A 91 12.92 -2.86 -2.16
CA VAL A 91 12.72 -4.00 -1.26
C VAL A 91 12.11 -5.15 -2.05
N ASP A 92 12.94 -6.14 -2.38
CA ASP A 92 12.48 -7.35 -3.05
C ASP A 92 11.97 -8.38 -2.03
N CYS A 93 10.70 -8.71 -2.13
CA CYS A 93 10.05 -9.73 -1.31
C CYS A 93 10.04 -11.06 -2.06
N ASP A 94 10.62 -12.09 -1.43
CA ASP A 94 10.62 -13.45 -1.92
C ASP A 94 9.23 -14.11 -1.86
N GLU A 95 9.13 -15.32 -2.41
CA GLU A 95 7.89 -16.12 -2.44
C GLU A 95 7.32 -16.46 -1.04
N ALA A 96 8.12 -16.35 0.03
CA ALA A 96 7.65 -16.65 1.38
C ALA A 96 6.81 -15.52 1.97
N ILE A 97 6.97 -14.29 1.46
CA ILE A 97 6.18 -13.14 1.88
C ILE A 97 4.82 -13.19 1.17
N THR A 98 3.78 -13.42 1.96
CA THR A 98 2.42 -13.63 1.44
C THR A 98 1.41 -12.66 2.04
N THR A 99 1.83 -11.84 3.01
CA THR A 99 0.96 -10.89 3.72
C THR A 99 1.52 -9.47 3.68
N THR A 100 0.64 -8.47 3.75
CA THR A 100 1.06 -7.07 3.81
C THR A 100 1.87 -6.80 5.07
N PHE A 101 1.53 -7.47 6.16
CA PHE A 101 2.26 -7.38 7.42
C PHE A 101 3.74 -7.76 7.24
N GLU A 102 4.02 -8.91 6.64
CA GLU A 102 5.39 -9.37 6.38
C GLU A 102 6.13 -8.42 5.43
N ALA A 103 5.45 -7.94 4.39
CA ALA A 103 6.01 -6.96 3.45
C ALA A 103 6.38 -5.63 4.13
N MET A 104 5.51 -5.11 5.00
CA MET A 104 5.78 -3.88 5.75
C MET A 104 6.85 -4.07 6.83
N GLN A 105 6.92 -5.25 7.43
CA GLN A 105 7.99 -5.58 8.37
C GLN A 105 9.35 -5.63 7.66
N LYS A 106 9.42 -6.26 6.48
CA LYS A 106 10.63 -6.27 5.64
C LYS A 106 11.03 -4.85 5.20
N LEU A 107 10.05 -4.01 4.86
CA LEU A 107 10.30 -2.61 4.58
C LEU A 107 10.95 -1.89 5.77
N VAL A 108 10.36 -1.99 6.96
CA VAL A 108 10.90 -1.34 8.17
C VAL A 108 12.33 -1.82 8.47
N ASN A 109 12.60 -3.11 8.33
CA ASN A 109 13.96 -3.64 8.50
C ASN A 109 14.93 -3.04 7.47
N SER A 110 14.53 -2.97 6.20
CA SER A 110 15.35 -2.37 5.15
C SER A 110 15.59 -0.87 5.38
N LEU A 111 14.59 -0.12 5.86
CA LEU A 111 14.73 1.29 6.23
C LEU A 111 15.69 1.48 7.41
N TYR A 112 15.69 0.56 8.37
CA TYR A 112 16.64 0.55 9.49
C TYR A 112 18.08 0.28 9.02
N GLU A 113 18.27 -0.73 8.17
CA GLU A 113 19.58 -1.07 7.57
C GLU A 113 20.16 0.08 6.73
N ASN A 114 19.30 0.84 6.05
CA ASN A 114 19.69 2.03 5.28
C ASN A 114 19.80 3.31 6.14
N GLY A 115 19.68 3.21 7.46
CA GLY A 115 19.84 4.34 8.39
C GLY A 115 18.74 5.40 8.30
N GLN A 116 17.58 5.08 7.71
CA GLN A 116 16.41 5.96 7.70
C GLN A 116 15.60 5.85 8.99
N ILE A 117 15.72 4.73 9.70
CA ILE A 117 15.14 4.51 11.03
C ILE A 117 16.27 4.50 12.06
N VAL A 118 16.06 5.21 13.17
CA VAL A 118 17.12 5.54 14.14
C VAL A 118 17.10 4.61 15.35
N ASP A 119 15.91 4.25 15.81
CA ASP A 119 15.70 3.44 17.02
C ASP A 119 14.43 2.58 16.91
N GLU A 120 14.23 1.72 17.91
CA GLU A 120 13.08 0.81 18.00
C GLU A 120 11.74 1.55 18.08
N SER A 121 11.70 2.71 18.75
CA SER A 121 10.46 3.50 18.87
C SER A 121 10.06 4.10 17.52
N HIS A 122 11.03 4.60 16.77
CA HIS A 122 10.84 5.06 15.40
C HIS A 122 10.41 3.89 14.48
N ALA A 123 11.01 2.71 14.64
CA ALA A 123 10.61 1.51 13.90
C ALA A 123 9.14 1.13 14.16
N SER A 124 8.72 1.07 15.43
CA SER A 124 7.32 0.80 15.80
C SER A 124 6.37 1.87 15.26
N PHE A 125 6.75 3.15 15.31
CA PHE A 125 5.96 4.24 14.75
C PHE A 125 5.77 4.08 13.23
N MET A 126 6.85 3.88 12.48
CA MET A 126 6.81 3.72 11.03
C MET A 126 6.01 2.48 10.61
N PHE A 127 6.20 1.37 11.31
CA PHE A 127 5.40 0.17 11.09
C PHE A 127 3.91 0.47 11.30
N ASN A 128 3.53 1.03 12.46
CA ASN A 128 2.15 1.39 12.75
C ASN A 128 1.56 2.37 11.71
N LEU A 129 2.38 3.28 11.18
CA LEU A 129 1.99 4.22 10.13
C LEU A 129 1.70 3.51 8.80
N PHE A 130 2.57 2.62 8.32
CA PHE A 130 2.34 1.83 7.10
C PHE A 130 1.11 0.91 7.24
N MET A 131 0.88 0.47 8.47
CA MET A 131 -0.23 -0.38 8.87
C MET A 131 -1.49 0.41 9.23
N ALA A 132 -1.45 1.74 9.15
CA ALA A 132 -2.58 2.59 9.50
C ALA A 132 -3.81 2.33 8.61
N ARG A 133 -4.97 2.71 9.14
CA ARG A 133 -6.26 2.53 8.47
C ARG A 133 -6.26 3.23 7.11
N ARG A 134 -6.84 2.57 6.12
CA ARG A 134 -7.10 3.12 4.79
C ARG A 134 -8.58 3.49 4.66
N HIS A 135 -8.89 4.59 4.00
CA HIS A 135 -10.24 5.03 3.69
C HIS A 135 -10.43 5.06 2.18
N HIS A 136 -11.31 4.18 1.69
CA HIS A 136 -11.70 4.06 0.29
C HIS A 136 -13.14 4.59 0.14
N PRO A 137 -13.34 5.80 -0.43
CA PRO A 137 -14.63 6.48 -0.41
C PRO A 137 -15.79 5.71 -1.06
N GLU A 138 -15.52 4.86 -2.05
CA GLU A 138 -16.55 4.09 -2.78
C GLU A 138 -16.80 2.69 -2.19
N VAL A 139 -16.11 2.30 -1.10
CA VAL A 139 -16.31 1.01 -0.41
C VAL A 139 -17.28 1.17 0.75
N LYS A 140 -18.51 0.66 0.57
CA LYS A 140 -19.68 0.92 1.45
C LYS A 140 -19.46 0.56 2.93
N THR A 141 -18.79 -0.53 3.24
CA THR A 141 -18.68 -1.03 4.63
C THR A 141 -17.61 -0.34 5.45
N GLN A 142 -16.64 0.33 4.82
CA GLN A 142 -15.64 1.14 5.53
C GLN A 142 -16.38 2.10 6.47
N SER A 143 -17.31 2.90 5.92
CA SER A 143 -18.12 3.87 6.68
C SER A 143 -18.86 3.32 7.92
N LYS A 144 -19.26 2.04 7.93
CA LYS A 144 -19.99 1.41 9.05
C LYS A 144 -19.06 0.86 10.12
N LEU A 145 -17.95 0.25 9.72
CA LEU A 145 -16.92 -0.22 10.63
C LEU A 145 -16.23 0.96 11.32
N ASP A 146 -16.02 2.05 10.57
CA ASP A 146 -15.49 3.31 11.07
C ASP A 146 -16.31 3.79 12.28
N ASN A 147 -17.64 3.73 12.17
CA ASN A 147 -18.56 4.10 13.25
C ASN A 147 -18.51 3.14 14.45
N GLN A 148 -18.38 1.83 14.23
CA GLN A 148 -18.27 0.83 15.31
C GLN A 148 -16.93 0.89 16.05
N MET A 149 -15.85 1.30 15.39
CA MET A 149 -14.54 1.49 16.01
C MET A 149 -14.55 2.66 17.02
N PHE A 150 -15.31 3.73 16.77
CA PHE A 150 -15.42 4.88 17.69
C PHE A 150 -16.03 4.50 19.04
N ASP A 151 -17.01 3.60 19.04
CA ASP A 151 -17.64 3.09 20.26
C ASP A 151 -16.68 2.23 21.11
N ASP A 152 -15.64 1.66 20.51
CA ASP A 152 -14.66 0.80 21.21
C ASP A 152 -13.39 1.56 21.63
N GLU A 153 -13.00 2.59 20.89
CA GLU A 153 -11.86 3.46 21.20
C GLU A 153 -12.20 4.50 22.28
N SER A 154 -13.43 5.02 22.28
CA SER A 154 -13.99 5.83 23.39
C SER A 154 -14.03 5.08 24.73
N LYS A 155 -13.95 3.73 24.70
CA LYS A 155 -13.81 2.87 25.89
C LYS A 155 -12.36 2.61 26.30
N GLY A 156 -11.39 3.31 25.70
CA GLY A 156 -9.96 3.20 26.04
C GLY A 156 -9.22 2.03 25.40
N ASN A 157 -9.79 1.39 24.37
CA ASN A 157 -9.06 0.40 23.57
C ASN A 157 -8.42 1.10 22.38
N GLN A 158 -7.09 1.12 22.27
CA GLN A 158 -6.47 1.41 20.96
C GLN A 158 -6.78 0.24 20.03
N VAL A 159 -7.42 0.52 18.90
CA VAL A 159 -7.87 -0.51 17.96
C VAL A 159 -7.13 -0.37 16.62
N CYS A 160 -6.00 -1.05 16.49
CA CYS A 160 -5.37 -1.27 15.18
C CYS A 160 -6.09 -2.46 14.51
N PHE A 161 -7.02 -2.20 13.59
CA PHE A 161 -7.58 -3.27 12.76
C PHE A 161 -6.72 -3.43 11.50
N PHE A 162 -5.93 -4.50 11.47
CA PHE A 162 -5.64 -5.14 10.20
C PHE A 162 -6.91 -5.86 9.73
N LYS A 163 -7.46 -5.42 8.59
CA LYS A 163 -8.54 -6.12 7.89
C LYS A 163 -8.02 -7.32 7.09
N CYS A 164 -6.73 -7.64 7.19
CA CYS A 164 -6.21 -8.91 6.70
C CYS A 164 -6.15 -9.95 7.83
N LEU A 165 -7.00 -10.95 7.72
CA LEU A 165 -6.58 -12.32 7.99
C LEU A 165 -7.30 -13.19 6.95
N LEU A 166 -6.67 -13.39 5.80
CA LEU A 166 -6.92 -14.62 5.05
C LEU A 166 -6.37 -15.78 5.89
N ASP A 167 -7.11 -16.91 5.87
CA ASP A 167 -6.75 -18.17 6.52
C ASP A 167 -5.30 -18.58 6.17
N VAL A 168 -4.32 -18.13 6.93
CA VAL A 168 -3.00 -18.76 6.96
C VAL A 168 -3.23 -20.12 7.63
N LYS A 169 -3.32 -21.17 6.81
CA LYS A 169 -3.29 -22.56 7.27
C LYS A 169 -1.98 -22.76 8.04
N GLY A 170 -2.03 -22.54 9.35
CA GLY A 170 -0.87 -22.56 10.24
C GLY A 170 -1.03 -21.76 11.52
N PHE A 171 -1.94 -20.78 11.58
CA PHE A 171 -2.27 -20.06 12.82
C PHE A 171 -3.63 -20.53 13.36
N THR A 172 -3.66 -21.72 13.96
CA THR A 172 -4.79 -22.12 14.80
C THR A 172 -4.80 -21.26 16.06
N MET A 173 -5.66 -20.24 16.09
CA MET A 173 -6.12 -19.66 17.35
C MET A 173 -7.01 -20.70 18.05
N GLU A 174 -6.43 -21.47 18.98
CA GLU A 174 -7.24 -22.09 20.01
C GLU A 174 -7.81 -20.97 20.89
N THR A 175 -9.13 -20.89 20.90
CA THR A 175 -9.94 -20.15 21.86
C THR A 175 -9.50 -20.47 23.29
N ALA A 176 -9.32 -19.40 24.08
CA ALA A 176 -9.09 -19.32 25.53
C ALA A 176 -7.62 -19.25 26.03
N GLY A 177 -7.16 -18.01 26.25
CA GLY A 177 -5.87 -17.66 26.86
C GLY A 177 -4.71 -17.79 25.85
N GLU A 178 -3.84 -16.83 25.58
CA GLU A 178 -3.35 -15.67 26.30
C GLU A 178 -2.92 -14.61 25.26
N SER A 179 -3.27 -13.34 25.47
CA SER A 179 -2.98 -12.21 24.56
C SER A 179 -1.53 -11.70 24.61
N ILE A 180 -0.57 -12.48 25.12
CA ILE A 180 0.67 -11.95 25.70
C ILE A 180 1.82 -11.78 24.67
N ALA A 181 1.73 -12.35 23.46
CA ALA A 181 2.84 -12.28 22.49
C ALA A 181 2.90 -10.97 21.66
N MET A 182 1.78 -10.24 21.51
CA MET A 182 1.69 -9.05 20.64
C MET A 182 1.95 -7.72 21.36
N GLU A 183 1.78 -7.69 22.68
CA GLU A 183 1.94 -6.47 23.50
C GLU A 183 3.41 -5.98 23.52
N LYS A 184 4.38 -6.90 23.48
CA LYS A 184 5.82 -6.58 23.49
C LYS A 184 6.34 -6.04 22.16
N VAL A 185 5.71 -6.36 21.03
CA VAL A 185 6.25 -6.05 19.69
C VAL A 185 5.72 -4.73 19.14
N TYR A 186 4.49 -4.33 19.52
CA TYR A 186 3.78 -3.20 18.91
C TYR A 186 3.37 -2.07 19.88
N GLY A 187 3.63 -2.22 21.18
CA GLY A 187 3.22 -1.23 22.19
C GLY A 187 1.69 -1.02 22.31
N CYS A 188 0.89 -1.88 21.66
CA CYS A 188 -0.56 -1.80 21.61
C CYS A 188 -1.18 -2.82 22.58
N ARG A 189 -2.02 -2.37 23.52
CA ARG A 189 -2.57 -3.22 24.60
C ARG A 189 -3.58 -4.27 24.14
N LYS A 190 -4.15 -4.13 22.93
CA LYS A 190 -5.09 -5.11 22.33
C LYS A 190 -5.19 -4.90 20.83
N ILE A 191 -4.76 -5.87 20.03
CA ILE A 191 -5.04 -5.91 18.58
C ILE A 191 -6.22 -6.86 18.39
N ARG A 192 -7.33 -6.34 17.85
CA ARG A 192 -8.51 -7.15 17.53
C ARG A 192 -8.43 -7.47 16.04
N PHE A 193 -8.33 -8.75 15.69
CA PHE A 193 -8.43 -9.21 14.30
C PHE A 193 -9.89 -9.46 13.97
N MET A 194 -10.39 -8.89 12.87
CA MET A 194 -11.72 -9.22 12.37
C MET A 194 -11.55 -10.29 11.29
N PRO A 195 -12.02 -11.53 11.51
CA PRO A 195 -11.90 -12.56 10.50
C PRO A 195 -12.75 -12.20 9.27
N TYR A 196 -12.28 -12.57 8.08
CA TYR A 196 -12.99 -12.40 6.80
C TYR A 196 -14.45 -12.92 6.83
N ARG A 197 -14.73 -13.90 7.70
CA ARG A 197 -16.08 -14.46 7.93
C ARG A 197 -17.09 -13.52 8.61
N ALA A 198 -16.69 -12.33 9.05
CA ALA A 198 -17.62 -11.33 9.58
C ALA A 198 -18.37 -10.56 8.47
N TYR A 199 -17.95 -10.71 7.22
CA TYR A 199 -18.52 -10.00 6.07
C TYR A 199 -19.52 -10.85 5.30
N LYS A 200 -20.60 -10.21 4.83
CA LYS A 200 -21.70 -10.90 4.15
C LYS A 200 -21.46 -11.08 2.65
N SER A 201 -20.59 -10.26 2.02
CA SER A 201 -20.25 -10.37 0.59
C SER A 201 -19.01 -9.56 0.18
N ASP A 202 -18.40 -9.86 -0.97
CA ASP A 202 -17.27 -9.10 -1.54
C ASP A 202 -17.63 -7.63 -1.86
N SER A 203 -18.89 -7.33 -2.14
CA SER A 203 -19.38 -5.96 -2.36
C SER A 203 -19.31 -5.06 -1.11
N GLU A 204 -19.16 -5.66 0.06
CA GLU A 204 -18.89 -4.96 1.32
C GLU A 204 -17.39 -4.63 1.48
N LEU A 205 -16.53 -5.33 0.76
CA LEU A 205 -15.08 -5.28 0.95
C LEU A 205 -14.38 -4.49 -0.15
N PHE A 206 -14.97 -4.49 -1.34
CA PHE A 206 -14.35 -3.97 -2.54
C PHE A 206 -15.35 -3.21 -3.41
N ASN A 207 -14.81 -2.33 -4.25
CA ASN A 207 -15.51 -1.70 -5.36
C ASN A 207 -15.67 -2.71 -6.49
N VAL A 208 -16.77 -3.48 -6.45
CA VAL A 208 -17.06 -4.55 -7.41
C VAL A 208 -17.28 -4.04 -8.83
N ASP A 209 -17.85 -2.83 -8.96
CA ASP A 209 -18.14 -2.22 -10.26
C ASP A 209 -16.83 -1.87 -10.98
N LEU A 210 -15.87 -1.28 -10.25
CA LEU A 210 -14.55 -0.98 -10.78
C LEU A 210 -13.73 -2.25 -11.03
N ALA A 211 -13.79 -3.23 -10.13
CA ALA A 211 -13.10 -4.51 -10.29
C ALA A 211 -13.53 -5.25 -11.57
N GLY A 212 -14.80 -5.15 -11.96
CA GLY A 212 -15.34 -5.75 -13.19
C GLY A 212 -14.74 -5.20 -14.49
N THR A 213 -14.01 -4.08 -14.45
CA THR A 213 -13.37 -3.49 -15.64
C THR A 213 -12.02 -4.14 -16.00
N PHE A 214 -11.48 -4.97 -15.11
CA PHE A 214 -10.16 -5.58 -15.23
C PHE A 214 -10.23 -7.02 -15.77
N ASN A 215 -9.13 -7.47 -16.37
CA ASN A 215 -8.98 -8.87 -16.76
C ASN A 215 -8.58 -9.75 -15.55
N THR A 216 -8.69 -11.07 -15.69
CA THR A 216 -8.40 -12.04 -14.63
C THR A 216 -6.94 -12.08 -14.18
N TYR A 217 -6.04 -11.50 -14.97
CA TYR A 217 -4.61 -11.46 -14.67
C TYR A 217 -4.17 -10.10 -14.11
N ALA A 218 -5.10 -9.15 -13.93
CA ALA A 218 -4.76 -7.83 -13.46
C ALA A 218 -4.06 -7.89 -12.11
N GLU A 219 -3.09 -7.01 -11.94
CA GLU A 219 -2.39 -6.81 -10.68
C GLU A 219 -2.55 -5.35 -10.27
N SER A 220 -2.27 -5.03 -9.02
CA SER A 220 -2.42 -3.68 -8.51
C SER A 220 -1.14 -3.12 -7.89
N CYS A 221 -1.09 -1.81 -7.81
CA CYS A 221 -0.04 -1.05 -7.15
C CYS A 221 -0.68 -0.11 -6.14
N CYS A 222 -0.22 -0.21 -4.89
CA CYS A 222 -0.63 0.68 -3.80
C CYS A 222 0.44 1.74 -3.59
N VAL A 223 0.10 2.99 -3.84
CA VAL A 223 0.99 4.14 -3.67
C VAL A 223 0.59 4.86 -2.38
N LEU A 224 1.54 5.02 -1.47
CA LEU A 224 1.39 5.67 -0.17
C LEU A 224 2.28 6.91 -0.16
N THR A 225 1.68 8.10 -0.22
CA THR A 225 2.41 9.37 -0.20
C THR A 225 1.94 10.26 0.94
N GLY A 226 2.80 11.14 1.44
CA GLY A 226 2.34 12.17 2.34
C GLY A 226 3.44 12.89 3.09
N LYS A 227 3.01 14.00 3.70
CA LYS A 227 3.85 14.81 4.55
C LYS A 227 3.92 14.19 5.95
N LEU A 228 5.14 13.96 6.43
CA LEU A 228 5.43 13.48 7.78
C LEU A 228 6.49 14.38 8.40
N ASN A 229 6.06 15.27 9.30
CA ASN A 229 6.90 16.32 9.90
C ASN A 229 8.07 15.78 10.75
N THR A 230 8.01 14.52 11.17
CA THR A 230 9.07 13.89 11.96
C THR A 230 10.28 13.49 11.11
N LEU A 231 10.13 13.40 9.79
CA LEU A 231 11.22 13.06 8.88
C LEU A 231 12.07 14.29 8.55
N ILE A 232 13.39 14.15 8.68
CA ILE A 232 14.36 15.18 8.29
C ILE A 232 14.68 15.10 6.80
N LYS A 233 14.63 13.89 6.22
CA LYS A 233 14.91 13.61 4.81
C LYS A 233 13.74 12.83 4.20
N PRO A 234 13.53 12.92 2.87
CA PRO A 234 12.58 12.06 2.20
C PRO A 234 12.89 10.57 2.39
N MET A 235 11.84 9.79 2.54
CA MET A 235 11.86 8.34 2.62
C MET A 235 11.10 7.80 1.43
N VAL A 236 11.81 7.14 0.53
CA VAL A 236 11.24 6.60 -0.71
C VAL A 236 11.58 5.12 -0.80
N ALA A 237 10.55 4.29 -0.89
CA ALA A 237 10.74 2.86 -1.02
C ALA A 237 9.78 2.25 -2.03
N LEU A 238 10.29 1.31 -2.82
CA LEU A 238 9.51 0.47 -3.72
C LEU A 238 9.62 -0.98 -3.25
N ILE A 239 8.51 -1.54 -2.78
CA ILE A 239 8.38 -2.95 -2.46
C ILE A 239 7.91 -3.68 -3.72
N ARG A 240 8.68 -4.68 -4.15
CA ARG A 240 8.32 -5.59 -5.24
C ARG A 240 8.03 -6.97 -4.65
N LEU A 241 6.82 -7.45 -4.84
CA LEU A 241 6.39 -8.75 -4.34
C LEU A 241 6.59 -9.82 -5.41
N ASP A 242 7.26 -10.93 -5.08
CA ASP A 242 7.35 -12.08 -6.00
C ASP A 242 6.03 -12.86 -6.08
N ARG A 243 5.25 -12.88 -4.99
CA ARG A 243 3.84 -13.32 -4.99
C ARG A 243 2.92 -12.15 -4.65
N PRO A 244 1.93 -11.83 -5.50
CA PRO A 244 1.11 -10.66 -5.27
C PRO A 244 0.12 -10.93 -4.13
N ILE A 245 -0.13 -9.91 -3.33
CA ILE A 245 -0.87 -10.01 -2.07
C ILE A 245 -2.31 -9.53 -2.30
N LEU A 246 -3.29 -10.38 -1.99
CA LEU A 246 -4.70 -10.03 -2.06
C LEU A 246 -5.26 -9.89 -0.64
N GLU A 247 -5.35 -8.65 -0.16
CA GLU A 247 -5.87 -8.36 1.18
C GLU A 247 -6.94 -7.27 1.15
N ALA A 248 -8.06 -7.54 1.82
CA ALA A 248 -9.14 -6.58 1.90
C ALA A 248 -8.70 -5.31 2.64
N GLY A 249 -8.97 -4.15 2.03
CA GLY A 249 -8.64 -2.85 2.59
C GLY A 249 -7.26 -2.32 2.19
N LEU A 250 -6.38 -3.10 1.54
CA LEU A 250 -5.10 -2.60 1.03
C LEU A 250 -5.31 -1.66 -0.17
N VAL A 251 -6.21 -2.06 -1.08
CA VAL A 251 -6.71 -1.26 -2.21
C VAL A 251 -8.24 -1.42 -2.28
N GLU A 252 -8.92 -0.56 -3.02
CA GLU A 252 -10.39 -0.55 -3.07
C GLU A 252 -10.98 -1.72 -3.88
N VAL A 253 -10.22 -2.31 -4.80
CA VAL A 253 -10.68 -3.38 -5.71
C VAL A 253 -10.11 -4.74 -5.30
N ASN A 254 -10.80 -5.82 -5.65
CA ASN A 254 -10.34 -7.19 -5.41
C ASN A 254 -9.30 -7.62 -6.45
N ILE A 255 -8.17 -6.91 -6.52
CA ILE A 255 -7.07 -7.15 -7.46
C ILE A 255 -5.77 -7.27 -6.67
N PRO A 256 -4.99 -8.35 -6.86
CA PRO A 256 -3.82 -8.65 -6.03
C PRO A 256 -2.71 -7.61 -6.24
N VAL A 257 -2.16 -7.09 -5.14
CA VAL A 257 -1.12 -6.06 -5.14
C VAL A 257 0.24 -6.69 -5.43
N ARG A 258 0.90 -6.21 -6.47
CA ARG A 258 2.26 -6.62 -6.86
C ARG A 258 3.33 -5.64 -6.36
N PHE A 259 2.98 -4.36 -6.31
CA PHE A 259 3.90 -3.27 -5.98
C PHE A 259 3.33 -2.39 -4.89
N LEU A 260 4.15 -2.04 -3.90
CA LEU A 260 3.83 -0.97 -2.97
C LEU A 260 4.90 0.10 -3.08
N PHE A 261 4.47 1.34 -3.25
CA PHE A 261 5.37 2.49 -3.28
C PHE A 261 5.09 3.38 -2.09
N VAL A 262 6.13 3.75 -1.36
CA VAL A 262 6.06 4.64 -0.21
C VAL A 262 6.90 5.87 -0.52
N CYS A 263 6.31 7.05 -0.39
CA CYS A 263 7.00 8.34 -0.53
C CYS A 263 6.55 9.27 0.60
N LEU A 264 7.32 9.29 1.68
CA LEU A 264 7.08 10.15 2.83
C LEU A 264 8.17 11.22 2.93
N GLY A 265 7.83 12.42 3.38
CA GLY A 265 8.84 13.46 3.56
C GLY A 265 8.36 14.65 4.38
N PRO A 266 9.25 15.61 4.68
CA PRO A 266 8.90 16.81 5.44
C PRO A 266 7.96 17.77 4.68
N THR A 267 7.92 17.65 3.35
CA THR A 267 7.09 18.44 2.44
C THR A 267 5.97 17.59 1.85
N ASP A 268 4.99 18.24 1.22
CA ASP A 268 3.97 17.51 0.48
C ASP A 268 4.59 16.88 -0.78
N ASN A 269 4.44 15.57 -0.90
CA ASN A 269 4.99 14.73 -1.96
C ASN A 269 3.86 14.08 -2.79
N SER A 270 2.65 14.65 -2.75
CA SER A 270 1.48 14.15 -3.48
C SER A 270 1.73 14.01 -4.99
N GLU A 271 2.38 15.00 -5.60
CA GLU A 271 2.74 14.99 -7.03
C GLU A 271 3.77 13.91 -7.41
N PHE A 272 4.68 13.56 -6.49
CA PHE A 272 5.63 12.46 -6.70
C PHE A 272 4.92 11.11 -6.75
N GLY A 273 3.90 10.93 -5.91
CA GLY A 273 3.02 9.77 -5.97
C GLY A 273 2.26 9.67 -7.30
N ARG A 274 1.78 10.80 -7.84
CA ARG A 274 1.14 10.87 -9.17
C ARG A 274 2.13 10.55 -10.29
N CYS A 275 3.34 11.13 -10.26
CA CYS A 275 4.40 10.83 -11.23
C CYS A 275 4.71 9.32 -11.28
N PHE A 276 4.90 8.70 -10.12
CA PHE A 276 5.10 7.26 -10.02
C PHE A 276 3.90 6.47 -10.57
N ALA A 277 2.67 6.84 -10.20
CA ALA A 277 1.47 6.15 -10.64
C ALA A 277 1.29 6.16 -12.16
N VAL A 278 1.58 7.30 -12.81
CA VAL A 278 1.55 7.44 -14.26
C VAL A 278 2.66 6.61 -14.91
N MET A 279 3.87 6.61 -14.36
CA MET A 279 4.96 5.78 -14.86
C MET A 279 4.64 4.28 -14.78
N MET A 280 3.99 3.82 -13.71
CA MET A 280 3.54 2.43 -13.59
C MET A 280 2.48 2.03 -14.61
N LYS A 281 1.75 3.01 -15.17
CA LYS A 281 0.74 2.79 -16.21
C LYS A 281 1.28 2.83 -17.63
N ASN A 282 2.35 3.56 -17.86
CA ASN A 282 2.93 3.71 -19.18
C ASN A 282 3.62 2.40 -19.60
N ARG A 283 3.11 1.80 -20.68
CA ARG A 283 3.78 0.72 -21.38
C ARG A 283 4.91 1.33 -22.21
N VAL A 284 6.13 0.87 -22.01
CA VAL A 284 7.29 1.19 -22.85
C VAL A 284 7.36 0.19 -24.00
#